data_AF-A0A438HT63-F1
#
_entry.id   AF-A0A438HT63-F1
#
_cell.length_a   1.000
_cell.length_b   1.000
_cell.length_c   1.000
_cell.angle_alpha   90.00
_cell.angle_beta   90.00
_cell.angle_gamma   90.00
#
_symmetry.space_group_name_H-M   'P 1'
#
loop_
_entity.id
_entity.type
_entity.pdbx_description
1 polymer ?
#
loop_
_entity_poly.entity_id
_entity_poly.type
_entity_poly.pdbx_seq_one_letter_code
_entity_poly.pdbx_strand_id
1 'polypeptide(L)'
;MGRAWLHRMKVIPSTYHQMVSYPTEDGQINLLSSHSFLTPDELELLESVLQRNKDVFAWTHSDMSGIHPSMASHWLNIIPCSRPVQQKVRRFHPDK
;
A
#
# COMPACT_ATOMS: atom_id res chain seq x y z
N MET A 1 -4.01 -6.33 -0.77
CA MET A 1 -2.78 -5.66 -0.29
C MET A 1 -3.18 -4.78 0.88
N GLY A 2 -2.61 -5.03 2.05
CA GLY A 2 -3.04 -4.51 3.35
C GLY A 2 -3.41 -5.64 4.31
N ARG A 3 -2.83 -5.65 5.52
CA ARG A 3 -3.17 -6.63 6.58
C ARG A 3 -4.62 -6.40 7.04
N ALA A 4 -5.29 -7.44 7.56
CA ALA A 4 -6.72 -7.40 7.93
C ALA A 4 -7.11 -6.24 8.88
N TRP A 5 -6.15 -5.73 9.66
CA TRP A 5 -6.37 -4.60 10.55
C TRP A 5 -6.61 -3.27 9.82
N LEU A 6 -5.99 -3.02 8.65
CA LEU A 6 -6.23 -1.80 7.86
C LEU A 6 -7.66 -1.78 7.32
N HIS A 7 -8.17 -2.94 6.90
CA HIS A 7 -9.57 -3.10 6.53
C HIS A 7 -10.51 -2.89 7.72
N ARG A 8 -10.14 -3.39 8.91
CA ARG A 8 -10.90 -3.21 10.15
C ARG A 8 -10.99 -1.74 10.56
N MET A 9 -9.92 -0.98 10.34
CA MET A 9 -9.86 0.46 10.65
C MET A 9 -10.42 1.34 9.51
N LYS A 10 -10.90 0.75 8.40
CA LYS A 10 -11.41 1.48 7.22
C LYS A 10 -10.43 2.55 6.72
N VAL A 11 -9.13 2.29 6.85
CA VAL A 11 -8.07 3.22 6.47
C VAL A 11 -7.95 3.25 4.95
N ILE A 12 -7.89 4.44 4.36
CA ILE A 12 -7.71 4.66 2.92
C ILE A 12 -6.35 5.34 2.71
N PRO A 13 -5.30 4.59 2.33
CA PRO A 13 -4.03 5.17 1.94
C PRO A 13 -4.09 5.68 0.50
N SER A 14 -3.91 6.98 0.30
CA SER A 14 -3.67 7.61 -1.00
C SER A 14 -2.18 7.79 -1.23
N THR A 15 -1.59 6.94 -2.05
CA THR A 15 -0.20 7.09 -2.50
C THR A 15 0.00 8.33 -3.36
N TYR A 16 -1.02 8.75 -4.12
CA TYR A 16 -0.97 9.93 -4.99
C TYR A 16 -0.90 11.24 -4.19
N HIS A 17 -1.67 11.34 -3.11
CA HIS A 17 -1.68 12.53 -2.25
C HIS A 17 -0.76 12.40 -1.03
N GLN A 18 -0.02 11.29 -0.90
CA GLN A 18 0.77 10.95 0.29
C GLN A 18 -0.05 11.18 1.57
N MET A 19 -1.26 10.64 1.57
CA MET A 19 -2.27 10.92 2.59
C MET A 19 -2.88 9.62 3.10
N VAL A 20 -3.11 9.53 4.40
CA VAL A 20 -3.80 8.37 5.02
C VAL A 20 -5.07 8.86 5.70
N SER A 21 -6.22 8.40 5.22
CA SER A 21 -7.51 8.77 5.79
C SER A 21 -8.05 7.65 6.67
N TYR A 22 -8.60 7.97 7.85
CA TYR A 22 -9.32 7.00 8.67
C TYR A 22 -10.51 7.64 9.40
N PRO A 23 -11.60 6.88 9.62
CA PRO A 23 -12.76 7.36 10.37
C PRO A 23 -12.52 7.32 11.89
N THR A 24 -12.88 8.40 12.57
CA THR A 24 -12.91 8.60 14.02
C THR A 24 -14.34 8.93 14.47
N GLU A 25 -14.63 8.88 15.77
CA GLU A 25 -15.95 9.21 16.35
C GLU A 25 -16.41 10.63 15.98
N ASP A 26 -15.46 11.57 15.81
CA ASP A 26 -15.72 12.96 15.44
C ASP A 26 -15.74 13.24 13.93
N GLY A 27 -15.52 12.23 13.07
CA GLY A 27 -15.50 12.39 11.60
C GLY A 27 -14.33 11.69 10.91
N GLN A 28 -14.05 12.04 9.65
CA GLN A 28 -12.91 11.49 8.91
C GLN A 28 -11.66 12.35 9.11
N ILE A 29 -10.58 11.77 9.61
CA ILE A 29 -9.28 12.43 9.71
C ILE A 29 -8.43 12.07 8.50
N ASN A 30 -7.89 13.10 7.84
CA ASN A 30 -6.96 12.97 6.73
C ASN A 30 -5.56 13.33 7.23
N LEU A 31 -4.70 12.33 7.41
CA LEU A 31 -3.29 12.55 7.70
C LEU A 31 -2.57 12.88 6.39
N LEU A 32 -2.54 14.17 6.04
CA LEU A 32 -1.64 14.70 5.02
C LEU A 32 -0.20 14.58 5.54
N SER A 33 0.76 14.21 4.69
CA SER A 33 2.21 14.19 5.04
C SER A 33 2.78 15.54 5.55
N SER A 34 1.97 16.59 5.69
CA SER A 34 2.36 17.85 6.29
C SER A 34 2.01 17.85 7.77
N HIS A 35 3.04 17.76 8.61
CA HIS A 35 3.01 17.95 10.07
C HIS A 35 2.34 19.27 10.55
N SER A 36 1.90 20.15 9.65
CA SER A 36 1.44 21.52 9.93
C SER A 36 -0.02 21.66 10.38
N PHE A 37 -0.84 20.60 10.36
CA PHE A 37 -2.27 20.68 10.68
C PHE A 37 -2.70 19.84 11.89
N LEU A 38 -1.76 19.14 12.54
CA LEU A 38 -2.06 18.27 13.67
C LEU A 38 -1.80 19.00 14.98
N THR A 39 -2.70 18.83 15.94
CA THR A 39 -2.47 19.27 17.33
C THR A 39 -1.33 18.45 17.95
N PRO A 40 -0.66 18.95 19.01
CA PRO A 40 0.38 18.20 19.70
C PRO A 40 -0.07 16.80 20.16
N ASP A 41 -1.30 16.68 20.66
CA ASP A 41 -1.87 15.42 21.14
C ASP A 41 -2.11 14.43 19.97
N GLU A 42 -2.57 14.93 18.82
CA GLU A 42 -2.74 14.10 17.61
C GLU A 42 -1.40 13.66 17.03
N LEU A 43 -0.36 14.50 17.12
CA LEU A 43 1.00 14.14 16.73
C LEU A 43 1.54 13.02 17.62
N GLU A 44 1.35 13.11 18.93
CA GLU A 44 1.78 12.07 19.87
C GLU A 44 1.03 10.76 19.64
N LEU A 45 -0.29 10.84 19.42
CA LEU A 45 -1.10 9.67 19.08
C LEU A 45 -0.62 9.04 17.77
N LEU A 46 -0.39 9.84 16.73
CA LEU A 46 0.11 9.37 15.44
C LEU A 46 1.48 8.70 15.59
N GLU A 47 2.40 9.34 16.31
CA GLU A 47 3.71 8.76 16.58
C GLU A 47 3.57 7.43 17.33
N SER A 48 2.74 7.35 18.36
CA SER A 48 2.52 6.12 19.12
C SER A 48 1.96 5.00 18.22
N VAL A 49 1.04 5.31 17.31
CA VAL A 49 0.44 4.36 16.38
C VAL A 49 1.45 3.90 15.34
N LEU A 50 2.21 4.81 14.75
CA LEU A 50 3.26 4.47 13.79
C LEU A 50 4.35 3.64 14.45
N GLN A 51 4.80 4.01 15.65
CA GLN A 51 5.78 3.27 16.42
C GLN A 51 5.30 1.86 16.78
N ARG A 52 4.03 1.73 17.18
CA ARG A 52 3.41 0.44 17.51
C ARG A 52 3.24 -0.48 16.30
N ASN A 53 3.09 0.08 15.10
CA ASN A 53 2.84 -0.65 13.85
C ASN A 53 4.02 -0.56 12.87
N LYS A 54 5.26 -0.37 13.37
CA LYS A 54 6.48 -0.27 12.54
C LYS A 54 6.70 -1.47 11.63
N ASP A 55 6.24 -2.64 12.05
CA ASP A 55 6.32 -3.93 11.35
C ASP A 55 5.33 -4.07 10.17
N VAL A 56 4.38 -3.12 10.04
CA VAL A 56 3.43 -3.11 8.92
C VAL A 56 4.07 -2.63 7.63
N PHE A 57 5.08 -1.76 7.72
CA PHE A 57 5.80 -1.24 6.57
C PHE A 57 6.97 -2.16 6.21
N ALA A 58 7.09 -2.49 4.93
CA ALA A 58 8.28 -3.13 4.41
C ALA A 58 9.33 -2.04 4.14
N TRP A 59 10.23 -1.83 5.11
CA TRP A 59 11.28 -0.81 5.04
C TRP A 59 12.39 -1.19 4.07
N THR A 60 12.57 -2.49 3.86
CA THR A 60 13.51 -3.08 2.91
C THR A 60 12.80 -4.11 2.02
N HIS A 61 13.41 -4.43 0.87
CA HIS A 61 12.90 -5.47 -0.03
C HIS A 61 12.79 -6.84 0.68
N SER A 62 13.67 -7.12 1.63
CA SER A 62 13.66 -8.35 2.44
C SER A 62 12.44 -8.46 3.35
N ASP A 63 11.84 -7.34 3.72
CA ASP A 63 10.66 -7.28 4.60
C ASP A 63 9.35 -7.59 3.85
N MET A 64 9.39 -7.56 2.52
CA MET A 64 8.27 -7.96 1.68
C MET A 64 8.17 -9.48 1.62
N SER A 65 7.45 -10.09 2.57
CA SER A 65 6.95 -11.45 2.37
C SER A 65 6.04 -11.42 1.14
N GLY A 66 6.45 -12.05 0.04
CA GLY A 66 5.68 -12.08 -1.21
C GLY A 66 4.21 -12.45 -0.96
N ILE A 67 3.30 -11.93 -1.79
CA ILE A 67 1.88 -12.21 -1.63
C ILE A 67 1.65 -13.69 -1.88
N HIS A 68 1.08 -14.39 -0.89
CA HIS A 68 0.79 -15.81 -1.04
C HIS A 68 -0.16 -16.01 -2.25
N PRO A 69 0.11 -16.97 -3.15
CA PRO A 69 -0.70 -17.16 -4.36
C PRO A 69 -2.19 -17.32 -4.06
N SER A 70 -2.59 -17.93 -2.95
CA SER A 70 -4.03 -18.03 -2.59
C SER A 70 -4.71 -16.68 -2.35
N MET A 71 -3.95 -15.62 -2.04
CA MET A 71 -4.49 -14.28 -1.78
C MET A 71 -4.67 -13.45 -3.05
N ALA A 72 -3.83 -13.64 -4.07
CA ALA A 72 -3.82 -12.79 -5.26
C ALA A 72 -3.45 -13.55 -6.55
N SER A 73 -3.90 -14.80 -6.69
CA SER A 73 -3.87 -15.48 -7.98
C SER A 73 -5.04 -15.02 -8.83
N HIS A 74 -4.74 -14.59 -10.05
CA HIS A 74 -5.74 -14.37 -11.09
C HIS A 74 -5.49 -15.39 -12.19
N TRP A 75 -6.57 -15.95 -12.72
CA TRP A 75 -6.51 -16.79 -13.89
C TRP A 75 -6.58 -15.88 -15.12
N LEU A 76 -5.55 -15.92 -15.95
CA LEU A 76 -5.62 -15.32 -17.27
C LEU A 76 -6.59 -16.15 -18.11
N ASN A 77 -7.54 -15.50 -18.78
CA ASN A 77 -8.45 -16.16 -19.69
C ASN A 77 -7.73 -16.48 -21.01
N ILE A 78 -6.91 -17.54 -21.01
CA ILE A 78 -6.09 -17.96 -22.15
C ILE A 78 -6.83 -19.08 -22.88
N ILE A 79 -6.85 -19.02 -24.21
CA ILE A 79 -7.38 -20.10 -25.05
C ILE A 79 -6.44 -21.32 -24.90
N PRO A 80 -6.93 -22.49 -24.44
CA PRO A 80 -6.10 -23.66 -24.09
C PRO A 80 -5.16 -24.17 -25.18
N CYS A 81 -5.49 -23.89 -26.46
CA CYS A 81 -4.72 -24.32 -27.62
C CYS A 81 -3.97 -23.18 -28.33
N SER A 82 -3.90 -21.99 -27.71
CA SER A 82 -3.12 -20.89 -28.27
C SER A 82 -1.63 -21.21 -28.26
N ARG A 83 -0.92 -20.86 -29.33
CA ARG A 83 0.53 -21.04 -29.40
C ARG A 83 1.20 -19.97 -28.54
N PRO A 84 2.17 -20.32 -27.67
CA PRO A 84 2.93 -19.31 -26.94
C PRO A 84 3.72 -18.44 -27.93
N VAL A 85 3.65 -17.12 -27.73
CA VAL A 85 4.37 -16.14 -28.56
C VAL A 85 5.39 -15.44 -27.68
N GLN A 86 6.67 -15.59 -28.01
CA GLN A 86 7.73 -14.81 -27.36
C GLN A 86 7.77 -13.42 -27.98
N GLN A 87 7.32 -12.40 -27.24
CA GLN A 87 7.46 -11.02 -27.67
C GLN A 87 8.91 -10.54 -27.48
N LYS A 88 9.47 -9.88 -28.51
CA LYS A 88 10.78 -9.25 -28.43
C LYS A 88 10.74 -8.14 -27.39
N VAL A 89 11.70 -8.14 -26.46
CA VAL A 89 11.86 -7.10 -25.45
C VAL A 89 11.93 -5.73 -26.14
N ARG A 90 11.05 -4.81 -25.75
CA ARG A 90 11.11 -3.41 -26.19
C ARG A 90 12.03 -2.66 -25.25
N ARG A 91 13.10 -2.06 -25.79
CA ARG A 91 13.94 -1.13 -25.03
C ARG A 91 13.22 0.22 -24.96
N PHE A 92 12.68 0.55 -23.78
CA PHE A 92 12.24 1.90 -23.45
C PHE A 92 13.51 2.68 -23.09
N HIS A 93 14.02 3.48 -24.03
CA HIS A 93 15.33 4.19 -24.00
C HIS A 93 16.58 3.34 -24.24
N PRO A 94 17.27 3.51 -25.39
CA PRO A 94 18.57 2.89 -25.64
C PRO A 94 19.78 3.69 -25.12
N ASP A 95 19.64 5.00 -24.83
CA ASP A 95 20.76 5.90 -24.51
C ASP A 95 20.60 6.66 -23.17
N LYS A 96 20.52 5.93 -22.06
CA LYS A 96 20.84 6.44 -20.71
C LYS A 96 21.55 5.36 -19.91
#